data_AF-A0A3M3X385-F1
#
_entry.id   AF-A0A3M3X385-F1
#
_cell.length_a   1.000
_cell.length_b   1.000
_cell.length_c   1.000
_cell.angle_alpha   90.00
_cell.angle_beta   90.00
_cell.angle_gamma   90.00
#
_symmetry.space_group_name_H-M   'P 1'
#
loop_
_entity.id
_entity.type
_entity.pdbx_description
1 polymer ?
#
loop_
_entity_poly.entity_id
_entity_poly.type
_entity_poly.pdbx_seq_one_letter_code
_entity_poly.pdbx_strand_id
1 'polypeptide(L)'
;MIVPQLISRSPQDCYALLCSAEVTVLNQTPSAFRQLLNAQGESDQRHSLRQVIFGGEALDTGMLKPWYARVINAGTQLVNMYGITETTVHVTYHPLVAADAQRAGVSPIGVRIPDLQLYVLDARREPVPVGVVGELYVGGAGVARGYLNREALTA
;
A
#
# COMPACT_ATOMS: atom_id res chain seq x y z
N MET A 1 5.43 7.09 -19.50
CA MET A 1 5.81 5.84 -20.18
C MET A 1 4.70 4.83 -19.98
N ILE A 2 4.24 4.17 -21.04
CA ILE A 2 3.30 3.05 -20.92
C ILE A 2 4.13 1.77 -20.93
N VAL A 3 3.97 0.93 -19.90
CA VAL A 3 4.73 -0.31 -19.76
C VAL A 3 3.96 -1.45 -20.44
N PRO A 4 4.58 -2.21 -21.37
CA PRO A 4 3.97 -3.40 -21.94
C PRO A 4 3.53 -4.41 -20.88
N GLN A 5 2.36 -5.03 -21.07
CA GLN A 5 1.77 -5.94 -20.08
C GLN A 5 2.62 -7.19 -19.81
N LEU A 6 3.40 -7.65 -20.79
CA LEU A 6 4.34 -8.76 -20.63
C LEU A 6 5.48 -8.38 -19.66
N ILE A 7 5.99 -7.15 -19.75
CA ILE A 7 7.05 -6.65 -18.88
C ILE A 7 6.51 -6.43 -17.47
N SER A 8 5.30 -5.90 -17.32
CA SER A 8 4.72 -5.67 -15.98
C SER A 8 4.39 -6.95 -15.22
N ARG A 9 4.28 -8.10 -15.91
CA ARG A 9 4.02 -9.41 -15.31
C ARG A 9 5.27 -10.28 -15.11
N SER A 10 6.41 -9.85 -15.65
CA SER A 10 7.70 -10.52 -15.48
C SER A 10 8.48 -9.80 -14.39
N PRO A 11 8.72 -10.41 -13.21
CA PRO A 11 9.40 -9.74 -12.11
C PRO A 11 10.80 -9.25 -12.48
N GLN A 12 11.54 -10.05 -13.24
CA GLN A 12 12.89 -9.72 -13.71
C GLN A 12 12.87 -8.53 -14.68
N ASP A 13 12.00 -8.57 -15.70
CA ASP A 13 11.93 -7.48 -16.69
C ASP A 13 11.38 -6.20 -16.05
N CYS A 14 10.44 -6.33 -15.11
CA CYS A 14 9.91 -5.21 -14.34
C CYS A 14 11.01 -4.56 -13.49
N TYR A 15 11.83 -5.35 -12.79
CA TYR A 15 12.96 -4.84 -12.01
C TYR A 15 14.01 -4.16 -12.90
N ALA A 16 14.35 -4.77 -14.04
CA ALA A 16 15.30 -4.20 -14.99
C ALA A 16 14.79 -2.88 -15.61
N LEU A 17 13.49 -2.81 -15.92
CA LEU A 17 12.85 -1.58 -16.38
C LEU A 17 12.86 -0.50 -15.29
N LEU A 18 12.54 -0.89 -14.05
CA LEU A 18 12.53 0.01 -12.90
C LEU A 18 13.91 0.65 -12.67
N CYS A 19 14.98 -0.12 -12.82
CA CYS A 19 16.36 0.37 -12.74
C CYS A 19 16.72 1.29 -13.92
N SER A 20 16.49 0.82 -15.15
CA SER A 20 16.88 1.57 -16.37
C SER A 20 16.08 2.86 -16.60
N ALA A 21 14.81 2.89 -16.17
CA ALA A 21 13.96 4.08 -16.24
C ALA A 21 14.09 4.98 -14.99
N GLU A 22 15.00 4.65 -14.07
CA GLU A 22 15.27 5.40 -12.84
C GLU A 22 14.01 5.75 -12.04
N VAL A 23 13.09 4.78 -11.93
CA VAL A 23 11.81 4.99 -11.25
C VAL A 23 12.05 5.36 -9.79
N THR A 24 11.41 6.44 -9.34
CA THR A 24 11.57 6.96 -7.97
C THR A 24 10.40 6.65 -7.04
N VAL A 25 9.20 6.45 -7.60
CA VAL A 25 7.99 6.10 -6.83
C VAL A 25 7.30 4.92 -7.49
N LEU A 26 7.05 3.88 -6.71
CA LEU A 26 6.44 2.65 -7.18
C LEU A 26 5.18 2.35 -6.35
N ASN A 27 4.05 2.11 -7.01
CA ASN A 27 2.85 1.59 -6.37
C ASN A 27 2.71 0.11 -6.72
N GLN A 28 2.56 -0.77 -5.74
CA GLN A 28 2.43 -2.22 -5.94
C GLN A 28 1.51 -2.85 -4.90
N THR A 29 0.93 -3.98 -5.25
CA THR A 29 0.33 -4.87 -4.24
C THR A 29 1.44 -5.61 -3.48
N PRO A 30 1.23 -5.95 -2.21
CA PRO A 30 2.15 -6.82 -1.46
C PRO A 30 2.57 -8.08 -2.23
N SER A 31 1.64 -8.74 -2.91
CA SER A 31 1.90 -9.94 -3.70
C SER A 31 2.89 -9.71 -4.86
N ALA A 32 2.72 -8.63 -5.62
CA ALA A 32 3.61 -8.26 -6.72
C ALA A 32 4.98 -7.80 -6.21
N PHE A 33 5.01 -7.05 -5.11
CA PHE A 33 6.26 -6.61 -4.49
C PHE A 33 7.11 -7.79 -3.98
N ARG A 34 6.48 -8.87 -3.49
CA ARG A 34 7.19 -10.10 -3.13
C ARG A 34 7.96 -10.69 -4.31
N GLN A 35 7.38 -10.67 -5.49
CA GLN A 35 8.06 -11.15 -6.71
C GLN A 35 9.20 -10.21 -7.10
N LEU A 36 8.99 -8.90 -6.97
CA LEU A 36 10.02 -7.89 -7.23
C LEU A 36 11.22 -8.02 -6.27
N LEU A 37 10.97 -8.33 -4.99
CA LEU A 37 12.02 -8.58 -3.99
C LEU A 37 12.92 -9.76 -4.41
N ASN A 38 12.32 -10.83 -4.93
CA ASN A 38 13.07 -11.98 -5.43
C ASN A 38 13.91 -11.60 -6.66
N ALA A 39 13.33 -10.85 -7.61
CA ALA A 39 14.04 -10.38 -8.80
C ALA A 39 15.21 -9.43 -8.45
N GLN A 40 15.03 -8.54 -7.47
CA GLN A 40 16.14 -7.74 -6.91
C GLN A 40 17.22 -8.64 -6.29
N GLY A 41 16.83 -9.76 -5.69
CA GLY A 41 17.75 -10.72 -5.12
C GLY A 41 18.66 -11.42 -6.13
N GLU A 42 18.21 -11.51 -7.37
CA GLU A 42 18.90 -12.17 -8.48
C GLU A 42 19.67 -11.19 -9.39
N SER A 43 19.63 -9.88 -9.10
CA SER A 43 20.17 -8.83 -9.96
C SER A 43 21.25 -7.99 -9.27
N ASP A 44 22.29 -7.66 -10.01
CA ASP A 44 23.34 -6.70 -9.59
C ASP A 44 22.95 -5.24 -9.87
N GLN A 45 21.77 -4.99 -10.49
CA GLN A 45 21.32 -3.65 -10.82
C GLN A 45 20.83 -2.88 -9.59
N ARG A 46 21.06 -1.56 -9.61
CA ARG A 46 20.62 -0.63 -8.57
C ARG A 46 19.40 0.14 -9.02
N HIS A 47 18.36 0.15 -8.18
CA HIS A 47 17.19 1.00 -8.39
C HIS A 47 17.38 2.42 -7.85
N SER A 48 16.52 3.34 -8.30
CA SER A 48 16.45 4.73 -7.84
C SER A 48 15.22 5.02 -6.96
N LEU A 49 14.56 3.99 -6.44
CA LEU A 49 13.35 4.13 -5.63
C LEU A 49 13.59 4.98 -4.38
N ARG A 50 12.78 6.01 -4.24
CA ARG A 50 12.62 6.81 -3.03
C ARG A 50 11.43 6.34 -2.21
N GLN A 51 10.37 5.88 -2.87
CA GLN A 51 9.15 5.42 -2.21
C GLN A 51 8.56 4.18 -2.88
N VAL A 52 8.09 3.24 -2.06
CA VAL A 52 7.22 2.16 -2.49
C VAL A 52 5.94 2.22 -1.67
N ILE A 53 4.81 2.29 -2.36
CA ILE A 53 3.47 2.40 -1.79
C ILE A 53 2.77 1.07 -1.99
N PHE A 54 2.33 0.48 -0.88
CA PHE A 54 1.50 -0.72 -0.86
C PHE A 54 0.02 -0.36 -0.79
N GLY A 55 -0.81 -1.13 -1.46
CA GLY A 55 -2.26 -1.05 -1.33
C GLY A 55 -2.95 -2.23 -2.01
N GLY A 56 -4.26 -2.35 -1.79
CA GLY A 56 -5.11 -3.35 -2.44
C GLY A 56 -5.07 -4.75 -1.81
N GLU A 57 -4.12 -5.06 -0.92
CA GLU A 57 -4.09 -6.30 -0.14
C GLU A 57 -3.59 -6.02 1.27
N ALA A 58 -3.88 -6.92 2.21
CA ALA A 58 -3.25 -6.88 3.53
C ALA A 58 -1.74 -7.14 3.41
N LEU A 59 -0.94 -6.31 4.07
CA LEU A 59 0.51 -6.43 4.06
C LEU A 59 0.97 -7.27 5.25
N ASP A 60 1.51 -8.46 4.99
CA ASP A 60 2.30 -9.18 5.99
C ASP A 60 3.65 -8.48 6.16
N THR A 61 3.77 -7.61 7.16
CA THR A 61 4.99 -6.83 7.43
C THR A 61 6.24 -7.70 7.57
N GLY A 62 6.09 -8.97 8.01
CA GLY A 62 7.18 -9.93 8.11
C GLY A 62 7.90 -10.19 6.79
N MET A 63 7.23 -10.04 5.65
CA MET A 63 7.83 -10.22 4.32
C MET A 63 8.88 -9.16 3.98
N LEU A 64 8.90 -8.03 4.71
CA LEU A 64 9.79 -6.90 4.45
C LEU A 64 11.17 -7.05 5.11
N LYS A 65 11.37 -8.08 5.95
CA LYS A 65 12.67 -8.32 6.60
C LYS A 65 13.84 -8.34 5.61
N PRO A 66 13.78 -9.06 4.47
CA PRO A 66 14.88 -9.09 3.51
C PRO A 66 15.09 -7.74 2.81
N TRP A 67 14.03 -6.93 2.65
CA TRP A 67 14.14 -5.58 2.09
C TRP A 67 14.99 -4.69 2.99
N TYR A 68 14.65 -4.62 4.28
CA TYR A 68 15.37 -3.79 5.26
C TYR A 68 16.78 -4.28 5.56
N ALA A 69 17.10 -5.55 5.30
CA ALA A 69 18.44 -6.10 5.49
C ALA A 69 19.45 -5.63 4.41
N ARG A 70 18.98 -5.11 3.27
CA ARG A 70 19.84 -4.71 2.15
C ARG A 70 20.19 -3.22 2.22
N VAL A 71 21.49 -2.91 2.24
CA VAL A 71 21.99 -1.52 2.30
C VAL A 71 21.51 -0.67 1.12
N ILE A 72 21.38 -1.27 -0.08
CA ILE A 72 20.91 -0.59 -1.29
C ILE A 72 19.50 0.00 -1.14
N ASN A 73 18.69 -0.56 -0.22
CA ASN A 73 17.30 -0.19 0.02
C ASN A 73 17.14 0.87 1.13
N ALA A 74 18.22 1.23 1.84
CA ALA A 74 18.15 2.10 3.02
C ALA A 74 17.61 3.51 2.73
N GLY A 75 17.71 3.97 1.48
CA GLY A 75 17.16 5.26 1.03
C GLY A 75 15.70 5.24 0.59
N THR A 76 15.03 4.09 0.63
CA THR A 76 13.67 3.93 0.13
C THR A 76 12.67 3.83 1.27
N GLN A 77 11.70 4.73 1.31
CA GLN A 77 10.58 4.69 2.26
C GLN A 77 9.49 3.74 1.75
N LEU A 78 9.19 2.71 2.54
CA LEU A 78 8.02 1.86 2.32
C LEU A 78 6.79 2.47 3.01
N VAL A 79 5.64 2.49 2.35
CA VAL A 79 4.39 3.03 2.93
C VAL A 79 3.26 2.04 2.69
N ASN A 80 2.61 1.59 3.75
CA ASN A 80 1.36 0.84 3.61
C ASN A 80 0.20 1.82 3.54
N MET A 81 -0.61 1.77 2.48
CA MET A 81 -1.80 2.59 2.34
C MET A 81 -3.03 1.70 2.19
N TYR A 82 -4.14 2.15 2.77
CA TYR A 82 -5.43 1.50 2.60
C TYR A 82 -6.45 2.49 2.08
N GLY A 83 -7.30 2.01 1.19
CA GLY A 83 -8.50 2.66 0.68
C GLY A 83 -9.18 1.75 -0.34
N ILE A 84 -10.42 2.10 -0.67
CA ILE A 84 -11.22 1.42 -1.66
C ILE A 84 -11.52 2.37 -2.83
N THR A 85 -12.09 1.85 -3.91
CA THR A 85 -12.43 2.64 -5.10
C THR A 85 -13.37 3.80 -4.76
N GLU A 86 -14.32 3.54 -3.86
CA GLU A 86 -15.34 4.46 -3.37
C GLU A 86 -14.78 5.61 -2.53
N THR A 87 -13.53 5.50 -2.11
CA THR A 87 -12.87 6.52 -1.28
C THR A 87 -11.65 7.14 -1.97
N THR A 88 -11.61 7.07 -3.31
CA THR A 88 -10.55 7.66 -4.15
C THR A 88 -9.16 7.11 -3.81
N VAL A 89 -8.98 5.81 -4.06
CA VAL A 89 -7.70 5.08 -4.00
C VAL A 89 -7.21 4.81 -2.57
N HIS A 90 -6.87 5.84 -1.80
CA HIS A 90 -6.29 5.70 -0.46
C HIS A 90 -6.89 6.70 0.53
N VAL A 91 -7.06 6.25 1.77
CA VAL A 91 -7.63 7.03 2.87
C VAL A 91 -6.76 7.05 4.11
N THR A 92 -5.86 6.08 4.23
CA THR A 92 -4.90 5.98 5.32
C THR A 92 -3.50 5.70 4.79
N TYR A 93 -2.50 6.06 5.59
CA TYR A 93 -1.11 5.75 5.31
C TYR A 93 -0.36 5.40 6.60
N HIS A 94 0.55 4.43 6.48
CA HIS A 94 1.50 4.00 7.51
C HIS A 94 2.91 3.97 6.91
N PRO A 95 3.77 4.96 7.20
CA PRO A 95 5.18 4.88 6.85
C PRO A 95 5.84 3.75 7.63
N LEU A 96 6.29 2.72 6.93
CA LEU A 96 6.86 1.52 7.54
C LEU A 96 8.32 1.76 7.95
N VAL A 97 8.68 1.21 9.10
CA VAL A 97 10.07 1.16 9.60
C VAL A 97 10.54 -0.29 9.78
N ALA A 98 11.84 -0.51 9.91
CA ALA A 98 12.42 -1.85 10.08
C ALA A 98 11.83 -2.61 11.29
N ALA A 99 11.38 -1.90 12.33
CA ALA A 99 10.71 -2.48 13.49
C ALA A 99 9.32 -3.07 13.14
N ASP A 100 8.60 -2.50 12.17
CA ASP A 100 7.31 -3.04 11.73
C ASP A 100 7.47 -4.44 11.14
N ALA A 101 8.59 -4.70 10.45
CA ALA A 101 8.87 -6.02 9.88
C ALA A 101 9.06 -7.12 10.93
N GLN A 102 9.12 -6.78 12.23
CA GLN A 102 9.14 -7.77 13.32
C GLN A 102 7.74 -8.15 13.81
N ARG A 103 6.69 -7.42 13.41
CA ARG A 103 5.31 -7.58 13.88
C ARG A 103 4.50 -8.49 12.96
N ALA A 104 4.90 -9.77 12.89
CA ALA A 104 4.23 -10.76 12.05
C ALA A 104 2.73 -10.87 12.37
N GLY A 105 1.91 -11.05 11.32
CA GLY A 105 0.46 -11.25 11.45
C GLY A 105 -0.37 -9.98 11.66
N VAL A 106 0.25 -8.79 11.63
CA VAL A 106 -0.47 -7.50 11.71
C VAL A 106 -0.16 -6.66 10.47
N SER A 107 -1.21 -6.12 9.84
CA SER A 107 -1.13 -5.20 8.70
C SER A 107 -1.65 -3.83 9.10
N PRO A 108 -0.87 -2.98 9.80
CA PRO A 108 -1.32 -1.66 10.19
C PRO A 108 -1.58 -0.80 8.96
N ILE A 109 -2.76 -0.17 8.91
CA ILE A 109 -3.15 0.76 7.85
C ILE A 109 -2.80 2.22 8.20
N GLY A 110 -2.41 2.49 9.43
CA GLY A 110 -1.86 3.76 9.87
C GLY A 110 -2.91 4.80 10.21
N VAL A 111 -2.67 6.04 9.80
CA VAL A 111 -3.49 7.21 10.13
C VAL A 111 -4.18 7.76 8.89
N ARG A 112 -5.26 8.53 9.09
CA ARG A 112 -5.99 9.17 7.99
C ARG A 112 -5.10 10.12 7.19
N ILE A 113 -5.32 10.17 5.88
CA ILE A 113 -4.83 11.28 5.05
C ILE A 113 -5.53 12.58 5.50
N PRO A 114 -4.85 13.74 5.47
CA PRO A 114 -5.49 15.04 5.69
C PRO A 114 -6.76 15.20 4.84
N ASP A 115 -7.72 15.99 5.34
CA ASP A 115 -9.01 16.26 4.69
C ASP A 115 -10.03 15.09 4.64
N LEU A 116 -9.65 13.91 5.13
CA LEU A 116 -10.57 12.79 5.36
C LEU A 116 -10.97 12.65 6.83
N GLN A 117 -12.09 11.99 7.07
CA GLN A 117 -12.56 11.56 8.39
C GLN A 117 -12.60 10.04 8.44
N LEU A 118 -12.21 9.46 9.57
CA LEU A 118 -12.30 8.02 9.82
C LEU A 118 -13.00 7.79 11.14
N TYR A 119 -13.92 6.82 11.14
CA TYR A 119 -14.62 6.38 12.34
C TYR A 119 -14.55 4.86 12.41
N VAL A 120 -14.36 4.34 13.62
CA VAL A 120 -14.55 2.91 13.91
C VAL A 120 -15.80 2.81 14.77
N LEU A 121 -16.85 2.21 14.23
CA LEU A 121 -18.19 2.24 14.82
C LEU A 121 -18.65 0.85 15.27
N ASP A 122 -19.48 0.80 16.31
CA ASP A 122 -20.20 -0.39 16.74
C ASP A 122 -21.48 -0.63 15.90
N ALA A 123 -22.22 -1.71 16.19
CA ALA A 123 -23.47 -2.05 15.50
C ALA A 123 -24.60 -1.01 15.68
N ARG A 124 -24.46 -0.08 16.63
CA ARG A 124 -25.41 1.03 16.87
C ARG A 124 -24.94 2.33 16.24
N ARG A 125 -23.85 2.31 15.47
CA ARG A 125 -23.18 3.45 14.83
C ARG A 125 -22.55 4.43 15.83
N GLU A 126 -22.14 3.94 17.00
CA GLU A 126 -21.42 4.74 18.00
C GLU A 126 -19.91 4.49 17.90
N PRO A 127 -19.05 5.51 18.08
CA PRO A 127 -17.60 5.31 18.08
C PRO A 127 -17.14 4.34 19.16
N VAL A 128 -16.31 3.36 18.79
CA VAL A 128 -15.73 2.41 19.74
C VAL A 128 -14.50 2.97 20.44
N PRO A 129 -14.19 2.55 21.68
CA PRO A 129 -12.93 2.88 22.34
C PRO A 129 -11.70 2.34 21.58
N VAL A 130 -10.55 2.96 21.80
CA VAL A 130 -9.27 2.50 21.23
C VAL A 130 -8.99 1.04 21.61
N GLY A 131 -8.65 0.23 20.61
CA GLY A 131 -8.34 -1.20 20.79
C GLY A 131 -9.55 -2.13 20.70
N VAL A 132 -10.77 -1.60 20.61
CA VAL A 132 -11.98 -2.39 20.40
C VAL A 132 -12.25 -2.53 18.91
N VAL A 133 -12.70 -3.73 18.49
CA VAL A 133 -13.06 -4.01 17.10
C VAL A 133 -14.38 -3.31 16.74
N GLY A 134 -14.42 -2.70 15.58
CA GLY A 134 -15.63 -2.12 14.97
C GLY A 134 -15.49 -2.00 13.46
N GLU A 135 -16.52 -1.46 12.82
CA GLU A 135 -16.57 -1.26 11.37
C GLU A 135 -15.98 0.11 10.99
N LEU A 136 -15.16 0.14 9.92
CA LEU A 136 -14.48 1.35 9.46
C LEU A 136 -15.38 2.15 8.51
N TYR A 137 -15.65 3.40 8.87
CA TYR A 137 -16.36 4.37 8.03
C TYR A 137 -15.42 5.49 7.61
N VAL A 138 -15.56 5.94 6.36
CA VAL A 138 -14.78 7.01 5.76
C VAL A 138 -15.70 8.16 5.37
N GLY A 139 -15.31 9.37 5.72
CA GLY A 139 -15.98 10.61 5.32
C GLY A 139 -15.00 11.63 4.74
N GLY A 140 -15.54 12.72 4.19
CA GLY A 140 -14.76 13.86 3.67
C GLY A 140 -14.52 13.82 2.16
N ALA A 141 -13.53 14.58 1.71
CA ALA A 141 -13.36 14.94 0.30
C ALA A 141 -13.01 13.76 -0.65
N GLY A 142 -12.54 12.63 -0.10
CA GLY A 142 -12.19 11.44 -0.87
C GLY A 142 -13.36 10.52 -1.19
N VAL A 143 -14.55 10.76 -0.62
CA VAL A 143 -15.73 9.89 -0.83
C VAL A 143 -16.31 10.14 -2.23
N ALA A 144 -16.54 9.06 -2.97
CA ALA A 144 -17.13 9.10 -4.30
C ALA A 144 -18.56 9.64 -4.26
N ARG A 145 -19.02 10.15 -5.40
CA ARG A 145 -20.42 10.63 -5.55
C ARG A 145 -21.47 9.52 -5.46
N GLY A 146 -21.04 8.26 -5.44
CA GLY A 146 -21.91 7.09 -5.50
C GLY A 146 -21.66 6.23 -6.73
N TYR A 147 -22.49 5.21 -6.89
CA TYR A 147 -22.44 4.29 -8.02
C TYR A 147 -23.29 4.84 -9.17
N LEU A 148 -22.69 4.94 -10.37
CA LEU A 148 -23.35 5.49 -11.55
C LEU A 148 -24.66 4.73 -11.86
N ASN A 149 -25.78 5.47 -11.93
CA ASN A 149 -27.12 4.94 -12.21
C ASN A 149 -27.60 3.87 -11.20
N ARG A 150 -27.14 3.96 -9.94
CA ARG A 150 -27.45 3.00 -8.86
C ARG A 150 -27.71 3.73 -7.54
N GLU A 151 -28.74 4.56 -7.51
CA GLU A 151 -29.12 5.34 -6.32
C GLU A 151 -29.36 4.46 -5.08
N ALA A 152 -30.03 3.32 -5.24
CA ALA A 152 -30.29 2.40 -4.13
C ALA A 152 -29.03 1.76 -3.53
N LEU A 153 -27.90 1.71 -4.26
CA LEU A 153 -26.61 1.27 -3.73
C LEU A 153 -25.78 2.44 -3.18
N THR A 154 -26.23 3.67 -3.43
CA THR A 154 -25.56 4.91 -2.99
C THR A 154 -26.17 5.44 -1.70
N ALA A 155 -27.47 5.20 -1.49
CA ALA A 155 -28.29 5.72 -0.39
C ALA A 155 -28.04 5.05 0.96
#